data_AF-A0A4U7DDZ8-F1
#
_entry.id   AF-A0A4U7DDZ8-F1
#
_cell.length_a   1.000
_cell.length_b   1.000
_cell.length_c   1.000
_cell.angle_alpha   90.00
_cell.angle_beta   90.00
_cell.angle_gamma   90.00
#
_symmetry.space_group_name_H-M   'P 1'
#
loop_
_entity.id
_entity.type
_entity.pdbx_description
1 polymer ?
#
loop_
_entity_poly.entity_id
_entity_poly.type
_entity_poly.pdbx_seq_one_letter_code
_entity_poly.pdbx_strand_id
1 'polypeptide(L)'
;MADQADPATEEMLLPSLDDGVTLLDVDDGRGVPILQSLVLDHLLVHDGPAFWVDANGHATTTTLAQITPSQRLLDRIHVARGFTAYQHYGAVDNLPTTVNQSIQKSTAVTDTSGRQSTVQNENSSPHT
;
A
#
# COMPACT_ATOMS: atom_id res chain seq x y z
N MET A 1 41.84 16.33 -14.49
CA MET A 1 41.65 15.96 -13.08
C MET A 1 40.15 15.79 -12.92
N ALA A 2 39.67 14.56 -13.07
CA ALA A 2 38.25 14.26 -13.10
C ALA A 2 37.73 14.26 -11.67
N ASP A 3 36.71 15.08 -11.43
CA ASP A 3 35.89 15.08 -10.23
C ASP A 3 35.13 13.75 -10.21
N GLN A 4 35.57 12.81 -9.36
CA GLN A 4 34.87 11.56 -9.14
C GLN A 4 33.57 11.91 -8.41
N ALA A 5 32.48 12.01 -9.17
CA ALA A 5 31.14 11.97 -8.62
C ALA A 5 31.03 10.74 -7.70
N ASP A 6 30.61 10.99 -6.47
CA ASP A 6 30.33 9.96 -5.47
C ASP A 6 29.26 8.99 -6.03
N PRO A 7 29.56 7.68 -6.19
CA PRO A 7 28.61 6.70 -6.71
C PRO A 7 27.37 6.52 -5.84
N ALA A 8 27.31 7.12 -4.65
CA ALA A 8 26.10 7.18 -3.82
C ALA A 8 24.98 8.06 -4.41
N THR A 9 25.25 8.82 -5.49
CA THR A 9 24.30 9.76 -6.10
C THR A 9 23.58 9.22 -7.34
N GLU A 10 23.98 8.05 -7.86
CA GLU A 10 23.27 7.36 -8.93
C GLU A 10 22.40 6.26 -8.32
N GLU A 11 21.10 6.56 -8.22
CA GLU A 11 20.05 5.75 -7.59
C GLU A 11 20.09 5.70 -6.05
N MET A 12 19.48 6.71 -5.42
CA MET A 12 18.83 6.54 -4.11
C MET A 12 17.68 5.51 -4.27
N LEU A 13 18.03 4.22 -4.35
CA LEU A 13 17.08 3.13 -4.27
C LEU A 13 16.62 3.01 -2.82
N LEU A 14 15.31 3.10 -2.62
CA LEU A 14 14.71 2.63 -1.38
C LEU A 14 14.99 1.11 -1.27
N PRO A 15 15.20 0.58 -0.05
CA PRO A 15 15.42 -0.86 0.12
C PRO A 15 14.20 -1.64 -0.41
N SER A 16 14.39 -2.76 -1.10
CA SER A 16 13.28 -3.64 -1.47
C SER A 16 12.73 -4.36 -0.24
N LEU A 17 11.44 -4.71 -0.27
CA LEU A 17 10.81 -5.56 0.73
C LEU A 17 10.76 -7.00 0.21
N ASP A 18 11.42 -7.92 0.89
CA ASP A 18 11.33 -9.35 0.58
C ASP A 18 9.99 -9.93 1.05
N ASP A 19 9.53 -10.99 0.38
CA ASP A 19 8.37 -11.76 0.82
C ASP A 19 8.56 -12.28 2.26
N GLY A 20 7.52 -12.16 3.07
CA GLY A 20 7.52 -12.60 4.46
C GLY A 20 7.65 -11.44 5.45
N VAL A 21 8.51 -11.61 6.47
CA VAL A 21 8.68 -10.62 7.54
C VAL A 21 10.03 -9.95 7.40
N THR A 22 10.02 -8.65 7.11
CA THR A 22 11.21 -7.79 7.05
C THR A 22 11.24 -6.87 8.27
N LEU A 23 12.33 -6.92 9.05
CA LEU A 23 12.57 -5.99 10.17
C LEU A 23 13.31 -4.76 9.65
N LEU A 24 12.75 -3.58 9.91
CA LEU A 24 13.36 -2.30 9.56
C LEU A 24 13.74 -1.56 10.84
N ASP A 25 15.02 -1.20 10.96
CA ASP A 25 15.51 -0.35 12.04
C ASP A 25 15.33 1.13 11.64
N VAL A 26 14.65 1.90 12.49
CA VAL A 26 14.27 3.28 12.21
C VAL A 26 14.85 4.20 13.29
N ASP A 27 16.18 4.44 13.20
CA ASP A 27 17.00 5.31 14.08
C ASP A 27 16.19 6.40 14.82
N ASP A 28 15.73 6.08 16.03
CA ASP A 28 14.98 6.95 16.95
C ASP A 28 13.96 7.90 16.27
N GLY A 29 13.27 7.43 15.23
CA GLY A 29 12.22 8.18 14.52
C GLY A 29 12.68 9.01 13.31
N ARG A 30 13.99 9.21 13.10
CA ARG A 30 14.50 9.83 11.86
C ARG A 30 14.24 8.96 10.62
N GLY A 31 14.05 7.66 10.82
CA GLY A 31 13.67 6.71 9.78
C GLY A 31 12.18 6.71 9.41
N VAL A 32 11.30 7.41 10.14
CA VAL A 32 9.84 7.34 9.89
C VAL A 32 9.45 7.89 8.51
N PRO A 33 9.95 9.05 8.04
CA PRO A 33 9.68 9.51 6.68
C PRO A 33 10.20 8.53 5.61
N ILE A 34 11.34 7.86 5.87
CA ILE A 34 11.92 6.87 4.96
C ILE A 34 11.01 5.63 4.87
N LEU A 35 10.53 5.14 6.01
CA LEU A 35 9.55 4.05 6.07
C LEU A 35 8.26 4.39 5.31
N GLN A 36 7.79 5.63 5.43
CA GLN A 36 6.60 6.08 4.71
C GLN A 36 6.84 6.15 3.19
N SER A 37 8.00 6.66 2.76
CA SER A 37 8.39 6.65 1.34
C SER A 37 8.47 5.23 0.80
N LEU A 38 9.02 4.29 1.56
CA LEU A 38 9.10 2.87 1.18
C LEU A 38 7.71 2.24 0.97
N VAL A 39 6.77 2.49 1.89
CA VAL A 39 5.39 1.99 1.74
C VAL A 39 4.72 2.56 0.50
N LEU A 40 4.92 3.86 0.21
CA LEU A 40 4.34 4.51 -0.96
C LEU A 40 4.94 4.01 -2.27
N ASP A 41 6.28 3.86 -2.32
CA ASP A 41 6.99 3.31 -3.47
C ASP A 41 6.51 1.89 -3.79
N HIS A 42 6.39 1.03 -2.78
CA HIS A 42 5.85 -0.31 -2.95
C HIS A 42 4.39 -0.28 -3.48
N LEU A 43 3.54 0.63 -3.00
CA LEU A 43 2.17 0.78 -3.50
C LEU A 43 2.07 1.36 -4.93
N LEU A 44 3.11 2.04 -5.41
CA LEU A 44 3.17 2.54 -6.79
C LEU A 44 3.48 1.42 -7.78
N VAL A 45 4.33 0.47 -7.39
CA VAL A 45 4.77 -0.65 -8.25
C VAL A 45 3.83 -1.86 -8.15
N HIS A 46 3.23 -2.08 -6.97
CA HIS A 46 2.36 -3.22 -6.71
C HIS A 46 0.89 -2.78 -6.60
N ASP A 47 -0.01 -3.59 -7.17
CA ASP A 47 -1.45 -3.44 -6.95
C ASP A 47 -1.88 -4.00 -5.59
N GLY A 48 -2.93 -3.43 -5.01
CA GLY A 48 -3.54 -3.90 -3.76
C GLY A 48 -3.39 -2.96 -2.56
N PRO A 49 -4.04 -3.28 -1.44
CA PRO A 49 -3.97 -2.47 -0.22
C PRO A 49 -2.68 -2.71 0.58
N ALA A 50 -2.26 -1.72 1.36
CA ALA A 50 -1.30 -1.88 2.45
C ALA A 50 -2.04 -1.83 3.79
N PHE A 51 -1.66 -2.72 4.71
CA PHE A 51 -2.16 -2.72 6.08
C PHE A 51 -1.06 -2.30 7.04
N TRP A 52 -1.30 -1.23 7.79
CA TRP A 52 -0.34 -0.70 8.76
C TRP A 52 -0.90 -0.84 10.18
N VAL A 53 -0.30 -1.73 10.97
CA VAL A 53 -0.58 -1.82 12.41
C VAL A 53 0.41 -0.93 13.16
N ASP A 54 -0.08 0.11 13.81
CA ASP A 54 0.74 1.14 14.44
C ASP A 54 0.60 1.14 15.96
N ALA A 55 1.72 0.97 16.66
CA ALA A 55 1.83 1.09 18.12
C ALA A 55 2.48 2.39 18.58
N ASN A 56 3.27 3.06 17.71
CA ASN A 56 4.16 4.16 18.10
C ASN A 56 3.88 5.49 17.38
N GLY A 57 2.86 5.55 16.52
CA GLY A 57 2.50 6.75 15.79
C GLY A 57 3.27 6.98 14.50
N HIS A 58 3.84 5.93 13.91
CA HIS A 58 4.60 6.06 12.67
C HIS A 58 3.70 6.16 11.44
N ALA A 59 2.43 5.72 11.53
CA ALA A 59 1.43 5.88 10.48
C ALA A 59 0.82 7.30 10.49
N THR A 60 1.66 8.34 10.45
CA THR A 60 1.18 9.73 10.49
C THR A 60 0.71 10.17 9.11
N THR A 61 -0.61 10.39 8.99
CA THR A 61 -1.26 10.76 7.73
C THR A 61 -0.80 12.11 7.18
N THR A 62 -0.38 13.04 8.03
CA THR A 62 0.13 14.35 7.60
C THR A 62 1.37 14.22 6.71
N THR A 63 2.37 13.44 7.14
CA THR A 63 3.60 13.26 6.39
C THR A 63 3.34 12.43 5.12
N LEU A 64 2.58 11.34 5.21
CA LEU A 64 2.14 10.55 4.04
C LEU A 64 1.43 11.41 2.99
N ALA A 65 0.53 12.31 3.41
CA ALA A 65 -0.19 13.20 2.50
C ALA A 65 0.69 14.25 1.83
N GLN A 66 1.82 14.62 2.43
CA GLN A 66 2.79 15.56 1.83
C GLN A 66 3.63 14.91 0.74
N ILE A 67 3.97 13.63 0.89
CA ILE A 67 4.87 12.91 -0.02
C ILE A 67 4.13 12.00 -1.02
N THR A 68 2.83 11.76 -0.84
CA THR A 68 2.06 10.94 -1.77
C THR A 68 1.86 11.64 -3.13
N PRO A 69 2.01 10.95 -4.27
CA PRO A 69 1.72 11.52 -5.58
C PRO A 69 0.22 11.67 -5.86
N SER A 70 -0.65 10.95 -5.12
CA SER A 70 -2.11 11.10 -5.24
C SER A 70 -2.85 10.70 -3.97
N GLN A 71 -4.03 11.31 -3.77
CA GLN A 71 -4.91 10.93 -2.65
C GLN A 71 -5.47 9.51 -2.79
N ARG A 72 -5.71 9.04 -4.02
CA ARG A 72 -6.20 7.68 -4.29
C ARG A 72 -5.23 6.60 -3.81
N LEU A 73 -3.93 6.91 -3.76
CA LEU A 73 -2.92 6.01 -3.20
C LEU A 73 -3.07 5.88 -1.68
N LEU A 74 -3.46 6.95 -0.98
CA LEU A 74 -3.72 6.92 0.46
C LEU A 74 -4.94 6.08 0.82
N ASP A 75 -5.96 6.05 -0.05
CA ASP A 75 -7.17 5.23 0.15
C ASP A 75 -6.86 3.71 0.24
N ARG A 76 -5.69 3.31 -0.27
CA ARG A 76 -5.20 1.92 -0.24
C ARG A 76 -4.46 1.59 1.05
N ILE A 77 -4.17 2.56 1.92
CA ILE A 77 -3.48 2.36 3.19
C ILE A 77 -4.51 2.24 4.31
N HIS A 78 -4.64 1.05 4.89
CA HIS A 78 -5.52 0.78 6.01
C HIS A 78 -4.72 0.76 7.32
N VAL A 79 -4.98 1.74 8.20
CA VAL A 79 -4.25 1.89 9.47
C VAL A 79 -5.09 1.37 10.64
N ALA A 80 -4.52 0.49 11.45
CA ALA A 80 -5.05 0.09 12.75
C ALA A 80 -4.10 0.56 13.85
N ARG A 81 -4.59 1.35 14.81
CA ARG A 81 -3.75 1.92 15.88
C ARG A 81 -4.07 1.29 17.23
N GLY A 82 -3.04 0.70 17.85
CA GLY A 82 -3.11 0.19 19.22
C GLY A 82 -2.49 1.20 20.18
N PHE A 83 -3.26 1.69 21.15
CA PHE A 83 -2.73 2.55 22.22
C PHE A 83 -2.27 1.74 23.44
N THR A 84 -2.59 0.45 23.47
CA THR A 84 -2.13 -0.50 24.48
C THR A 84 -1.59 -1.76 23.81
N ALA A 85 -0.76 -2.53 24.53
CA ALA A 85 -0.26 -3.81 24.03
C ALA A 85 -1.39 -4.78 23.67
N TYR A 86 -2.50 -4.78 24.43
CA TYR A 86 -3.67 -5.62 24.14
C TYR A 86 -4.37 -5.21 22.85
N GLN A 87 -4.53 -3.90 22.59
CA GLN A 87 -5.12 -3.41 21.35
C GLN A 87 -4.22 -3.69 20.15
N HIS A 88 -2.90 -3.52 20.30
CA HIS A 88 -1.94 -3.87 19.27
C HIS A 88 -1.99 -5.37 18.95
N TYR A 89 -1.98 -6.23 19.98
CA TYR A 89 -2.15 -7.67 19.81
C TYR A 89 -3.45 -8.00 19.07
N GLY A 90 -4.58 -7.43 19.48
CA GLY A 90 -5.87 -7.67 18.82
C GLY A 90 -5.88 -7.22 17.35
N ALA A 91 -5.19 -6.12 17.01
CA ALA A 91 -5.07 -5.67 15.63
C ALA A 91 -4.24 -6.66 14.77
N VAL A 92 -3.14 -7.19 15.32
CA VAL A 92 -2.32 -8.22 14.64
C VAL A 92 -3.06 -9.55 14.52
N ASP A 93 -3.73 -10.00 15.58
CA ASP A 93 -4.52 -11.25 15.61
C ASP A 93 -5.66 -11.24 14.57
N ASN A 94 -6.30 -10.08 14.37
CA ASN A 94 -7.38 -9.91 13.39
C ASN A 94 -6.87 -9.55 11.96
N LEU A 95 -5.57 -9.35 11.78
CA LEU A 95 -5.01 -8.94 10.50
C LEU A 95 -5.29 -9.94 9.36
N PRO A 96 -5.11 -11.27 9.53
CA PRO A 96 -5.39 -12.23 8.47
C PRO A 96 -6.84 -12.19 7.98
N THR A 97 -7.80 -12.06 8.90
CA THR A 97 -9.23 -11.94 8.57
C THR A 97 -9.50 -10.68 7.75
N THR A 98 -8.92 -9.56 8.15
CA THR A 98 -9.10 -8.26 7.48
C THR A 98 -8.48 -8.27 6.07
N VAL A 99 -7.28 -8.82 5.92
CA VAL A 99 -6.60 -8.99 4.63
C VAL A 99 -7.46 -9.84 3.69
N ASN A 100 -7.91 -11.02 4.15
CA ASN A 100 -8.74 -11.93 3.36
C ASN A 100 -10.05 -11.27 2.89
N GLN A 101 -10.70 -10.49 3.76
CA GLN A 101 -11.90 -9.73 3.39
C GLN A 101 -11.61 -8.68 2.30
N SER A 102 -10.47 -7.99 2.36
CA SER A 102 -10.09 -7.02 1.32
C SER A 102 -9.84 -7.68 -0.04
N ILE A 103 -9.21 -8.86 -0.04
CA ILE A 103 -8.95 -9.64 -1.26
C ILE A 103 -10.29 -10.07 -1.86
N GLN A 104 -11.18 -10.66 -1.06
CA GLN A 104 -12.52 -11.07 -1.50
C GLN A 104 -13.35 -9.92 -2.06
N LYS A 105 -13.29 -8.73 -1.43
CA LYS A 105 -13.99 -7.54 -1.93
C LYS A 105 -13.42 -7.08 -3.26
N SER A 106 -12.10 -7.11 -3.41
CA SER A 106 -11.42 -6.69 -4.65
C SER A 106 -11.73 -7.62 -5.81
N THR A 107 -11.77 -8.95 -5.58
CA THR A 107 -12.14 -9.92 -6.63
C THR A 107 -13.60 -9.86 -7.04
N ALA A 108 -14.52 -9.64 -6.08
CA ALA A 108 -15.96 -9.53 -6.36
C ALA A 108 -16.32 -8.31 -7.23
N VAL A 109 -15.59 -7.19 -7.09
CA VAL A 109 -15.78 -5.99 -7.92
C VAL A 109 -15.36 -6.26 -9.37
N THR A 110 -14.28 -7.01 -9.58
CA THR A 110 -13.82 -7.38 -10.92
C THR A 110 -14.80 -8.32 -11.63
N ASP A 111 -15.36 -9.30 -10.93
CA ASP A 111 -16.34 -10.25 -11.49
C ASP A 111 -17.66 -9.58 -11.91
N THR A 112 -18.12 -8.59 -11.14
CA THR A 112 -19.36 -7.85 -11.46
C THR A 112 -19.18 -6.90 -12.65
N SER A 113 -18.01 -6.28 -12.81
CA SER A 113 -17.69 -5.43 -13.97
C SER A 113 -17.55 -6.24 -15.26
N GLY A 114 -17.00 -7.46 -15.21
CA GLY A 114 -16.86 -8.34 -16.39
C GLY A 114 -18.19 -8.86 -16.94
N ARG A 115 -19.21 -9.00 -16.08
CA ARG A 115 -20.53 -9.51 -16.48
C ARG A 115 -21.44 -8.47 -17.15
N GLN A 116 -21.18 -7.18 -16.98
CA GLN A 116 -21.99 -6.13 -17.62
C GLN A 116 -21.60 -5.86 -19.10
N SER A 117 -20.42 -6.28 -19.55
CA SER A 117 -19.94 -6.02 -20.92
C SER A 117 -20.50 -6.97 -21.99
N THR A 118 -21.15 -8.07 -21.62
CA THR A 118 -21.66 -9.07 -22.59
C THR A 118 -23.16 -8.97 -22.89
N VAL A 119 -23.92 -8.08 -22.23
CA VAL A 119 -25.38 -8.00 -22.39
C VAL A 119 -25.86 -6.87 -23.32
N GLN A 120 -24.95 -6.12 -23.95
CA GLN A 120 -25.29 -5.08 -24.94
C GLN A 120 -24.57 -5.30 -26.27
N ASN A 121 -24.72 -6.45 -26.92
CA ASN A 121 -24.37 -6.55 -28.34
C ASN A 121 -25.15 -7.61 -29.14
N GLU A 122 -26.43 -7.82 -28.84
CA GLU A 122 -27.30 -8.69 -29.65
C GLU A 122 -28.61 -8.00 -30.06
N ASN A 123 -28.57 -6.72 -30.47
CA ASN A 123 -29.76 -6.07 -31.02
C ASN A 123 -29.52 -5.17 -32.26
N SER A 124 -28.51 -5.50 -33.06
CA SER A 124 -28.41 -5.06 -34.46
C SER A 124 -28.03 -6.31 -35.26
N SER A 125 -28.76 -6.81 -36.24
CA SER A 125 -29.69 -6.24 -37.24
C SER A 125 -30.63 -7.39 -37.71
N PRO A 126 -31.20 -7.47 -38.94
CA PRO A 126 -31.67 -6.49 -39.95
C PRO A 126 -33.15 -6.77 -40.34
N HIS A 127 -33.63 -6.25 -41.49
CA HIS A 127 -34.97 -6.37 -42.14
C HIS A 127 -35.85 -5.12 -41.93
N THR A 128 -36.36 -4.40 -42.93
CA THR A 128 -36.45 -4.53 -44.40
C THR A 128 -36.47 -3.13 -44.99
#